data_AF-A0A1C5YD72-F1
#
_entry.id   AF-A0A1C5YD72-F1
#
_cell.length_a   1.000
_cell.length_b   1.000
_cell.length_c   1.000
_cell.angle_alpha   90.00
_cell.angle_beta   90.00
_cell.angle_gamma   90.00
#
_symmetry.space_group_name_H-M   'P 1'
#
loop_
_entity.id
_entity.type
_entity.pdbx_description
1 polymer ?
#
loop_
_entity_poly.entity_id
_entity_poly.type
_entity_poly.pdbx_seq_one_letter_code
_entity_poly.pdbx_strand_id
1 'polypeptide(L)'
;MKTTIDEKLSGILRSDRLHPVYTICLYSGEEPWDGPRKLSDMMEFDPEDENLRVLFEEYHLHLFCINEQNGFDTFHSGLRHLFCAMNCRKDKERMAELMKNEAYAHLSKETWEAIAVMTDNAAMLQKKDKYKTENGEEEEYNMCQALEELMEDNRNEGRREGRNEGSLKKTKTVVRNMLDRGYEIEDICAIAGCEASFVEEVKKDLI
;
A
#
# COMPACT_ATOMS: atom_id res chain seq x y z
N MET A 1 -20.46 -54.68 -10.99
CA MET A 1 -19.25 -54.96 -10.17
C MET A 1 -19.69 -55.12 -8.72
N LYS A 2 -19.22 -56.15 -8.01
CA LYS A 2 -19.47 -56.28 -6.56
C LYS A 2 -18.42 -55.43 -5.84
N THR A 3 -18.88 -54.42 -5.11
CA THR A 3 -18.06 -53.61 -4.20
C THR A 3 -17.61 -54.45 -3.02
N THR A 4 -16.37 -54.27 -2.58
CA THR A 4 -15.84 -54.90 -1.36
C THR A 4 -16.45 -54.27 -0.10
N ILE A 5 -16.35 -54.95 1.04
CA ILE A 5 -16.81 -54.41 2.34
C ILE A 5 -16.02 -53.13 2.69
N ASP A 6 -14.72 -53.11 2.39
CA ASP A 6 -13.83 -51.97 2.67
C ASP A 6 -14.19 -50.73 1.82
N GLU A 7 -14.50 -50.92 0.54
CA GLU A 7 -15.01 -49.84 -0.33
C GLU A 7 -16.37 -49.32 0.14
N LYS A 8 -17.22 -50.20 0.67
CA LYS A 8 -18.54 -49.82 1.20
C LYS A 8 -18.43 -49.02 2.51
N LEU A 9 -17.45 -49.35 3.37
CA LEU A 9 -17.22 -48.65 4.63
C LEU A 9 -16.48 -47.32 4.45
N SER A 10 -15.51 -47.26 3.53
CA SER A 10 -14.76 -46.03 3.21
C SER A 10 -15.55 -45.06 2.34
N GLY A 11 -16.55 -45.53 1.59
CA GLY A 11 -17.33 -44.71 0.66
C GLY A 11 -16.58 -44.33 -0.62
N ILE A 12 -15.39 -44.89 -0.85
CA ILE A 12 -14.53 -44.62 -2.01
C ILE A 12 -14.21 -45.95 -2.71
N LEU A 13 -14.49 -46.02 -4.01
CA LEU A 13 -14.16 -47.16 -4.86
C LEU A 13 -12.72 -47.08 -5.35
N ARG A 14 -12.12 -48.22 -5.70
CA ARG A 14 -10.79 -48.26 -6.33
C ARG A 14 -10.71 -47.48 -7.65
N SER A 15 -11.82 -47.40 -8.37
CA SER A 15 -11.96 -46.64 -9.61
C SER A 15 -12.12 -45.14 -9.40
N ASP A 16 -12.46 -44.71 -8.18
CA ASP A 16 -12.73 -43.30 -7.91
C ASP A 16 -11.46 -42.48 -8.07
N ARG A 17 -11.63 -41.26 -8.57
CA ARG A 17 -10.57 -40.27 -8.72
C ARG A 17 -11.08 -38.99 -8.09
N LEU A 18 -10.37 -38.53 -7.07
CA LEU A 18 -10.67 -37.25 -6.44
C LEU A 18 -10.24 -36.13 -7.37
N HIS A 19 -11.00 -35.03 -7.36
CA HIS A 19 -10.57 -33.81 -8.02
C HIS A 19 -9.47 -33.16 -7.17
N PRO A 20 -8.37 -32.71 -7.77
CA PRO A 20 -7.32 -32.03 -7.04
C PRO A 20 -7.86 -30.71 -6.47
N VAL A 21 -7.55 -30.44 -5.21
CA VAL A 21 -7.81 -29.15 -4.55
C VAL A 21 -6.47 -28.46 -4.37
N TYR A 22 -6.35 -27.26 -4.92
CA TYR A 22 -5.15 -26.43 -4.77
C TYR A 22 -5.42 -25.33 -3.75
N THR A 23 -4.63 -25.30 -2.68
CA THR A 23 -4.66 -24.21 -1.70
C THR A 23 -3.51 -23.26 -1.99
N ILE A 24 -3.84 -22.03 -2.40
CA ILE A 24 -2.85 -20.97 -2.65
C ILE A 24 -2.97 -19.94 -1.54
N CYS A 25 -1.85 -19.61 -0.90
CA CYS A 25 -1.78 -18.54 0.08
C CYS A 25 -1.37 -17.24 -0.64
N LEU A 26 -2.28 -16.27 -0.71
CA LEU A 26 -1.97 -14.95 -1.26
C LEU A 26 -1.33 -14.09 -0.17
N TYR A 27 -0.09 -13.68 -0.39
CA TYR A 27 0.60 -12.73 0.49
C TYR A 27 0.59 -11.33 -0.12
N SER A 28 -0.09 -10.43 0.58
CA SER A 28 -0.30 -9.02 0.20
C SER A 28 0.48 -8.03 1.08
N GLY A 29 1.32 -8.51 2.01
CA GLY A 29 2.11 -7.66 2.90
C GLY A 29 3.10 -6.77 2.14
N GLU A 30 3.54 -5.69 2.76
CA GLU A 30 4.34 -4.63 2.12
C GLU A 30 5.77 -5.03 1.75
N GLU A 31 6.37 -5.93 2.51
CA GLU A 31 7.74 -6.43 2.29
C GLU A 31 7.72 -7.76 1.51
N PRO A 32 8.82 -8.19 0.89
CA PRO A 32 8.95 -9.56 0.41
C PRO A 32 8.74 -10.58 1.54
N TRP A 33 8.29 -11.78 1.20
CA TRP A 33 8.08 -12.81 2.21
C TRP A 33 9.41 -13.40 2.65
N ASP A 34 9.68 -13.35 3.95
CA ASP A 34 10.91 -13.82 4.59
C ASP A 34 10.71 -15.10 5.44
N GLY A 35 9.49 -15.64 5.45
CA GLY A 35 9.14 -16.81 6.25
C GLY A 35 9.39 -18.17 5.55
N PRO A 36 9.25 -19.26 6.32
CA PRO A 36 9.21 -20.64 5.82
C PRO A 36 8.26 -20.85 4.64
N ARG A 37 8.66 -21.68 3.66
CA ARG A 37 7.79 -22.05 2.51
C ARG A 37 7.39 -23.52 2.48
N LYS A 38 7.94 -24.31 3.39
CA LYS A 38 7.64 -25.72 3.56
C LYS A 38 7.76 -26.06 5.03
N LEU A 39 7.06 -27.09 5.46
CA LEU A 39 6.99 -27.44 6.87
C LEU A 39 8.36 -27.78 7.44
N SER A 40 9.24 -28.41 6.66
CA SER A 40 10.60 -28.74 7.11
C SER A 40 11.45 -27.52 7.46
N ASP A 41 11.20 -26.34 6.89
CA ASP A 41 11.91 -25.09 7.24
C ASP A 41 11.59 -24.65 8.67
N MET A 42 10.48 -25.13 9.25
CA MET A 42 10.03 -24.80 10.61
C MET A 42 10.47 -25.83 11.66
N MET A 43 11.07 -26.95 11.22
CA MET A 43 11.39 -28.08 12.07
C MET A 43 12.87 -28.07 12.43
N GLU A 44 13.17 -28.39 13.69
CA GLU A 44 14.53 -28.65 14.15
C GLU A 44 14.78 -30.16 14.12
N PHE A 45 15.41 -30.64 13.04
CA PHE A 45 15.79 -32.05 12.92
C PHE A 45 17.11 -32.31 13.65
N ASP A 46 17.20 -33.44 14.35
CA ASP A 46 18.47 -33.91 14.91
C ASP A 46 19.43 -34.29 13.76
N PRO A 47 20.63 -33.69 13.67
CA PRO A 47 21.60 -34.01 12.62
C PRO A 47 22.05 -35.48 12.60
N GLU A 48 21.99 -36.17 13.75
CA GLU A 48 22.45 -37.55 13.89
C GLU A 48 21.39 -38.57 13.42
N ASP A 49 20.13 -38.16 13.25
CA ASP A 49 19.00 -39.04 12.91
C ASP A 49 18.46 -38.78 11.48
N GLU A 50 19.36 -38.87 10.49
CA GLU A 50 19.04 -38.67 9.07
C GLU A 50 17.94 -39.64 8.56
N ASN A 51 17.84 -40.82 9.17
CA ASN A 51 16.83 -41.84 8.84
C ASN A 51 15.39 -41.39 9.13
N LEU A 52 15.16 -40.58 10.16
CA LEU A 52 13.83 -40.06 10.49
C LEU A 52 13.41 -38.94 9.53
N ARG A 53 14.39 -38.20 9.00
CA ARG A 53 14.14 -37.11 8.04
C ARG A 53 13.58 -37.63 6.71
N VAL A 54 13.97 -38.83 6.28
CA VAL A 54 13.45 -39.45 5.04
C VAL A 54 11.98 -39.85 5.18
N LEU A 55 11.50 -40.08 6.42
CA LEU A 55 10.10 -40.41 6.70
C LEU A 55 9.21 -39.17 6.86
N PHE A 56 9.78 -37.97 6.83
CA PHE A 56 9.04 -36.73 7.01
C PHE A 56 8.26 -36.39 5.74
N GLU A 57 6.94 -36.26 5.88
CA GLU A 57 6.07 -35.83 4.79
C GLU A 57 6.19 -34.31 4.61
N GLU A 58 6.65 -33.88 3.45
CA GLU A 58 6.87 -32.46 3.16
C GLU A 58 5.55 -31.78 2.76
N TYR A 59 5.16 -30.76 3.51
CA TYR A 59 4.02 -29.92 3.19
C TYR A 59 4.49 -28.58 2.65
N HIS A 60 4.25 -28.34 1.36
CA HIS A 60 4.59 -27.08 0.71
C HIS A 60 3.51 -26.02 0.95
N LEU A 61 3.92 -24.83 1.37
CA LEU A 61 3.09 -23.65 1.32
C LEU A 61 3.15 -23.09 -0.11
N HIS A 62 2.08 -23.25 -0.88
CA HIS A 62 1.95 -22.63 -2.20
C HIS A 62 1.66 -21.12 -2.04
N LEU A 63 2.72 -20.38 -1.72
CA LEU A 63 2.67 -18.95 -1.48
C LEU A 63 2.75 -18.17 -2.80
N PHE A 64 1.78 -17.29 -3.03
CA PHE A 64 1.82 -16.27 -4.07
C PHE A 64 2.13 -14.92 -3.42
N CYS A 65 3.40 -14.52 -3.43
CA CYS A 65 3.86 -13.23 -2.94
C CYS A 65 3.87 -12.21 -4.08
N ILE A 66 3.02 -11.19 -3.99
CA ILE A 66 2.85 -10.16 -5.04
C ILE A 66 4.15 -9.39 -5.30
N ASN A 67 4.92 -9.10 -4.25
CA ASN A 67 6.14 -8.28 -4.34
C ASN A 67 7.29 -8.99 -5.06
N GLU A 68 7.24 -10.31 -5.19
CA GLU A 68 8.29 -11.11 -5.84
C GLU A 68 8.03 -11.35 -7.32
N GLN A 69 6.84 -11.01 -7.82
CA GLN A 69 6.47 -11.26 -9.21
C GLN A 69 7.05 -10.18 -10.13
N ASN A 70 7.57 -10.61 -11.29
CA ASN A 70 8.09 -9.73 -12.34
C ASN A 70 7.05 -9.35 -13.40
N GLY A 71 5.78 -9.69 -13.18
CA GLY A 71 4.68 -9.39 -14.09
C GLY A 71 3.42 -10.18 -13.77
N PHE A 72 2.28 -9.72 -14.27
CA PHE A 72 0.95 -10.28 -13.99
C PHE A 72 0.15 -10.61 -15.25
N ASP A 73 0.82 -10.83 -16.39
CA ASP A 73 0.16 -11.04 -17.69
C ASP A 73 -0.68 -12.32 -17.76
N THR A 74 -0.44 -13.27 -16.86
CA THR A 74 -1.25 -14.50 -16.72
C THR A 74 -2.65 -14.21 -16.17
N PHE A 75 -2.86 -13.06 -15.50
CA PHE A 75 -4.16 -12.66 -14.99
C PHE A 75 -4.92 -11.89 -16.06
N HIS A 76 -6.15 -12.31 -16.35
CA HIS A 76 -6.97 -11.72 -17.41
C HIS A 76 -8.16 -10.91 -16.85
N SER A 77 -8.18 -10.67 -15.52
CA SER A 77 -9.25 -9.98 -14.81
C SER A 77 -8.75 -8.72 -14.08
N GLY A 78 -9.62 -8.07 -13.31
CA GLY A 78 -9.27 -6.96 -12.41
C GLY A 78 -8.11 -7.27 -11.45
N LEU A 79 -7.86 -8.55 -11.14
CA LEU A 79 -6.69 -8.98 -10.34
C LEU A 79 -5.35 -8.57 -10.99
N ARG A 80 -5.25 -8.53 -12.32
CA ARG A 80 -4.05 -8.05 -13.00
C ARG A 80 -3.77 -6.60 -12.60
N HIS A 81 -4.79 -5.75 -12.70
CA HIS A 81 -4.66 -4.32 -12.37
C HIS A 81 -4.35 -4.13 -10.88
N LEU A 82 -5.05 -4.87 -10.01
CA LEU A 82 -4.81 -4.82 -8.58
C LEU A 82 -3.37 -5.22 -8.22
N PHE A 83 -2.90 -6.38 -8.71
CA PHE A 83 -1.57 -6.87 -8.36
C PHE A 83 -0.45 -6.02 -8.97
N CYS A 84 -0.62 -5.52 -10.19
CA CYS A 84 0.30 -4.53 -10.77
C CYS A 84 0.41 -3.28 -9.89
N ALA A 85 -0.73 -2.72 -9.45
CA ALA A 85 -0.74 -1.54 -8.59
C ALA A 85 -0.09 -1.83 -7.22
N MET A 86 -0.41 -2.97 -6.61
CA MET A 86 0.18 -3.38 -5.33
C MET A 86 1.70 -3.61 -5.42
N ASN A 87 2.19 -4.18 -6.52
CA ASN A 87 3.63 -4.38 -6.74
C ASN A 87 4.38 -3.04 -6.89
N CYS A 88 3.72 -2.01 -7.43
CA CYS A 88 4.29 -0.66 -7.58
C CYS A 88 4.10 0.25 -6.37
N ARG A 89 3.36 -0.13 -5.32
CA ARG A 89 2.90 0.80 -4.26
C ARG A 89 4.02 1.58 -3.53
N LYS A 90 5.23 1.02 -3.44
CA LYS A 90 6.40 1.67 -2.81
C LYS A 90 7.23 2.49 -3.77
N ASP A 91 7.04 2.32 -5.07
CA ASP A 91 7.82 2.97 -6.12
C ASP A 91 6.94 4.01 -6.82
N LYS A 92 7.17 5.28 -6.47
CA LYS A 92 6.41 6.41 -6.99
C LYS A 92 6.58 6.58 -8.50
N GLU A 93 7.75 6.25 -9.05
CA GLU A 93 8.01 6.38 -10.49
C GLU A 93 7.26 5.31 -11.26
N ARG A 94 7.35 4.05 -10.80
CA ARG A 94 6.59 2.94 -11.39
C ARG A 94 5.09 3.13 -11.25
N MET A 95 4.61 3.62 -10.12
CA MET A 95 3.20 3.95 -9.94
C MET A 95 2.77 5.04 -10.94
N ALA A 96 3.55 6.11 -11.09
CA ALA A 96 3.25 7.18 -12.04
C ALA A 96 3.28 6.68 -13.50
N GLU A 97 4.16 5.74 -13.84
CA GLU A 97 4.18 5.10 -15.16
C GLU A 97 2.95 4.20 -15.37
N LEU A 98 2.56 3.42 -14.36
CA LEU A 98 1.37 2.57 -14.38
C LEU A 98 0.10 3.39 -14.64
N MET A 99 0.01 4.60 -14.06
CA MET A 99 -1.13 5.50 -14.25
C MET A 99 -1.20 6.16 -15.63
N LYS A 100 -0.20 5.98 -16.50
CA LYS A 100 -0.33 6.38 -17.92
C LYS A 100 -1.03 5.32 -18.77
N ASN A 101 -1.27 4.13 -18.21
CA ASN A 101 -1.90 3.05 -18.93
C ASN A 101 -3.43 3.24 -18.95
N GLU A 102 -3.98 3.36 -20.15
CA GLU A 102 -5.43 3.56 -20.39
C GLU A 102 -6.31 2.49 -19.74
N ALA A 103 -5.79 1.28 -19.51
CA ALA A 103 -6.54 0.23 -18.83
C ALA A 103 -6.98 0.63 -17.41
N TYR A 104 -6.27 1.55 -16.75
CA TYR A 104 -6.63 2.08 -15.43
C TYR A 104 -7.67 3.21 -15.49
N ALA A 105 -8.02 3.71 -16.67
CA ALA A 105 -9.13 4.65 -16.86
C ALA A 105 -10.51 3.95 -16.83
N HIS A 106 -10.53 2.63 -17.06
CA HIS A 106 -11.74 1.83 -17.26
C HIS A 106 -11.81 0.66 -16.28
N LEU A 107 -11.81 0.95 -14.97
CA LEU A 107 -11.86 -0.09 -13.94
C LEU A 107 -13.28 -0.32 -13.43
N SER A 108 -13.59 -1.58 -13.08
CA SER A 108 -14.78 -1.88 -12.28
C SER A 108 -14.70 -1.19 -10.92
N LYS A 109 -15.86 -0.91 -10.35
CA LYS A 109 -15.98 -0.34 -9.00
C LYS A 109 -15.14 -1.09 -7.97
N GLU A 110 -15.24 -2.41 -7.94
CA GLU A 110 -14.57 -3.26 -6.95
C GLU A 110 -13.05 -3.21 -7.14
N THR A 111 -12.59 -3.22 -8.40
CA THR A 111 -11.15 -3.16 -8.71
C THR A 111 -10.58 -1.79 -8.33
N TRP A 112 -11.30 -0.72 -8.63
CA TRP A 112 -10.91 0.65 -8.30
C TRP A 112 -10.82 0.86 -6.78
N GLU A 113 -11.84 0.44 -6.03
CA GLU A 113 -11.86 0.51 -4.56
C GLU A 113 -10.74 -0.31 -3.94
N ALA A 114 -10.51 -1.53 -4.43
CA ALA A 114 -9.44 -2.40 -3.94
C ALA A 114 -8.06 -1.78 -4.16
N ILE A 115 -7.79 -1.21 -5.34
CA ILE A 115 -6.53 -0.51 -5.62
C ILE A 115 -6.37 0.70 -4.70
N ALA A 116 -7.41 1.53 -4.55
CA ALA A 116 -7.36 2.72 -3.70
C ALA A 116 -6.97 2.37 -2.25
N VAL A 117 -7.58 1.32 -1.68
CA VAL A 117 -7.27 0.87 -0.32
C VAL A 117 -5.89 0.21 -0.23
N MET A 118 -5.57 -0.71 -1.14
CA MET A 118 -4.34 -1.51 -1.06
C MET A 118 -3.06 -0.73 -1.43
N THR A 119 -3.21 0.50 -1.95
CA THR A 119 -2.09 1.40 -2.28
C THR A 119 -2.01 2.61 -1.34
N ASP A 120 -2.72 2.59 -0.21
CA ASP A 120 -2.76 3.68 0.79
C ASP A 120 -3.30 5.02 0.26
N ASN A 121 -4.18 4.95 -0.74
CA ASN A 121 -4.85 6.10 -1.34
C ASN A 121 -6.35 6.12 -1.02
N ALA A 122 -6.72 5.61 0.16
CA ALA A 122 -8.13 5.46 0.58
C ALA A 122 -8.88 6.81 0.66
N ALA A 123 -8.17 7.93 0.77
CA ALA A 123 -8.74 9.28 0.68
C ALA A 123 -9.55 9.50 -0.61
N MET A 124 -9.18 8.83 -1.71
CA MET A 124 -9.89 8.91 -2.99
C MET A 124 -11.33 8.41 -2.91
N LEU A 125 -11.63 7.47 -2.00
CA LEU A 125 -12.97 6.91 -1.82
C LEU A 125 -14.02 7.99 -1.50
N GLN A 126 -13.62 9.10 -0.86
CA GLN A 126 -14.52 10.21 -0.53
C GLN A 126 -15.01 10.98 -1.76
N LYS A 127 -14.19 11.02 -2.82
CA LYS A 127 -14.49 11.70 -4.10
C LYS A 127 -14.86 10.69 -5.19
N LYS A 128 -15.20 9.46 -4.83
CA LYS A 128 -15.40 8.35 -5.78
C LYS A 128 -16.34 8.69 -6.93
N ASP A 129 -17.49 9.30 -6.64
CA ASP A 129 -18.49 9.65 -7.67
C ASP A 129 -17.95 10.64 -8.71
N LYS A 130 -16.91 11.41 -8.38
CA LYS A 130 -16.23 12.32 -9.31
C LYS A 130 -15.52 11.57 -10.45
N TYR A 131 -15.05 10.35 -10.16
CA TYR A 131 -14.26 9.55 -11.09
C TYR A 131 -15.09 8.50 -11.83
N LYS A 132 -16.39 8.48 -11.58
CA LYS A 132 -17.33 7.58 -12.24
C LYS A 132 -17.54 8.04 -13.69
N THR A 133 -17.41 7.09 -14.61
CA THR A 133 -17.73 7.24 -16.04
C THR A 133 -18.80 6.22 -16.42
N GLU A 134 -19.72 6.63 -17.30
CA GLU A 134 -20.74 5.73 -17.84
C GLU A 134 -20.28 5.21 -19.21
N ASN A 135 -20.13 3.90 -19.34
CA ASN A 135 -19.83 3.24 -20.60
C ASN A 135 -20.97 2.29 -20.98
N GLY A 136 -22.04 2.85 -21.55
CA GLY A 136 -23.27 2.11 -21.82
C GLY A 136 -24.06 1.83 -20.53
N GLU A 137 -24.25 0.55 -20.19
CA GLU A 137 -24.95 0.10 -18.97
C GLU A 137 -24.00 -0.17 -17.79
N GLU A 138 -22.68 -0.17 -18.02
CA GLU A 138 -21.68 -0.49 -17.00
C GLU A 138 -21.05 0.78 -16.40
N GLU A 139 -20.86 0.75 -15.08
CA GLU A 139 -20.15 1.81 -14.36
C GLU A 139 -18.64 1.54 -14.36
N GLU A 140 -17.88 2.47 -14.90
CA GLU A 140 -16.43 2.45 -14.89
C GLU A 140 -15.88 3.58 -14.01
N TYR A 141 -14.65 3.41 -13.52
CA TYR A 141 -14.01 4.38 -12.65
C TYR A 141 -12.58 4.67 -13.13
N ASN A 142 -12.29 5.97 -13.30
CA ASN A 142 -11.00 6.43 -13.80
C ASN A 142 -9.99 6.58 -12.64
N MET A 143 -9.10 5.61 -12.50
CA MET A 143 -8.03 5.63 -11.48
C MET A 143 -6.92 6.63 -11.84
N CYS A 144 -6.60 6.78 -13.13
CA CYS A 144 -5.55 7.68 -13.59
C CYS A 144 -5.84 9.13 -13.15
N GLN A 145 -7.07 9.59 -13.40
CA GLN A 145 -7.53 10.91 -12.99
C GLN A 145 -7.54 11.05 -11.45
N ALA A 146 -8.02 10.03 -10.74
CA ALA A 146 -8.10 10.07 -9.27
C ALA A 146 -6.72 10.27 -8.62
N LEU A 147 -5.72 9.53 -9.08
CA LEU A 147 -4.36 9.63 -8.56
C LEU A 147 -3.64 10.90 -9.00
N GLU A 148 -3.86 11.37 -10.24
CA GLU A 148 -3.29 12.64 -10.70
C GLU A 148 -3.77 13.82 -9.85
N GLU A 149 -5.07 13.89 -9.59
CA GLU A 149 -5.66 14.91 -8.73
C GLU A 149 -5.14 14.80 -7.28
N LEU A 150 -5.05 13.58 -6.73
CA LEU A 150 -4.51 13.37 -5.39
C LEU A 150 -3.05 13.84 -5.29
N MET A 151 -2.23 13.55 -6.31
CA MET A 151 -0.84 14.02 -6.36
C MET A 151 -0.76 15.55 -6.42
N GLU A 152 -1.63 16.20 -7.19
CA GLU A 152 -1.65 17.66 -7.30
C GLU A 152 -2.16 18.34 -6.02
N ASP A 153 -3.17 17.77 -5.36
CA ASP A 153 -3.66 18.21 -4.04
C ASP A 153 -2.50 18.16 -3.03
N ASN A 154 -1.79 17.03 -2.94
CA ASN A 154 -0.62 16.85 -2.06
C ASN A 154 0.52 17.82 -2.38
N ARG A 155 0.80 18.10 -3.66
CA ARG A 155 1.82 19.09 -4.06
C ARG A 155 1.45 20.50 -3.65
N ASN A 156 0.18 20.87 -3.81
CA ASN A 156 -0.30 22.20 -3.46
C ASN A 156 -0.34 22.42 -1.96
N GLU A 157 -0.70 21.39 -1.19
CA GLU A 157 -0.57 21.38 0.27
C GLU A 157 0.90 21.59 0.69
N GLY A 158 1.83 20.79 0.18
CA GLY A 158 3.26 20.94 0.51
C GLY A 158 3.84 22.31 0.14
N ARG A 159 3.42 22.92 -0.99
CA ARG A 159 3.82 24.29 -1.34
C ARG A 159 3.26 25.33 -0.36
N ARG A 160 2.03 25.14 0.10
CA ARG A 160 1.36 26.03 1.05
C ARG A 160 2.03 25.95 2.42
N GLU A 161 2.28 24.74 2.90
CA GLU A 161 3.02 24.49 4.14
C GLU A 161 4.42 25.10 4.07
N GLY A 162 5.18 24.82 3.01
CA GLY A 162 6.54 25.38 2.85
C GLY A 162 6.57 26.91 2.79
N ARG A 163 5.54 27.56 2.21
CA ARG A 163 5.40 29.03 2.25
C ARG A 163 5.11 29.52 3.67
N ASN A 164 4.21 28.86 4.39
CA ASN A 164 3.85 29.22 5.75
C ASN A 164 5.05 29.06 6.69
N GLU A 165 5.74 27.93 6.64
CA GLU A 165 6.97 27.67 7.40
C GLU A 165 8.07 28.66 7.05
N GLY A 166 8.28 28.94 5.76
CA GLY A 166 9.28 29.91 5.30
C GLY A 166 8.97 31.33 5.78
N SER A 167 7.69 31.73 5.75
CA SER A 167 7.23 33.02 6.28
C SER A 167 7.47 33.09 7.79
N LEU A 168 7.04 32.07 8.53
CA LEU A 168 7.23 31.99 9.98
C LEU A 168 8.70 32.03 10.38
N LYS A 169 9.56 31.31 9.66
CA LYS A 169 11.01 31.29 9.89
C LYS A 169 11.65 32.67 9.64
N LYS A 170 11.21 33.38 8.59
CA LYS A 170 11.66 34.76 8.33
C LYS A 170 11.24 35.68 9.47
N THR A 171 9.97 35.65 9.87
CA THR A 171 9.46 36.47 10.98
C THR A 171 10.22 36.16 12.28
N LYS A 172 10.42 34.88 12.62
CA LYS A 172 11.21 34.46 13.79
C LYS A 172 12.65 34.98 13.74
N THR A 173 13.27 35.00 12.57
CA THR A 173 14.63 35.54 12.39
C THR A 173 14.68 37.06 12.58
N VAL A 174 13.68 37.79 12.05
CA VAL A 174 13.57 39.24 12.22
C VAL A 174 13.36 39.60 13.68
N VAL A 175 12.42 38.93 14.35
CA VAL A 175 12.14 39.11 15.79
C VAL A 175 13.41 38.84 16.62
N ARG A 176 14.12 37.75 16.37
CA ARG A 176 15.40 37.43 17.03
C ARG A 176 16.42 38.56 16.86
N ASN A 177 16.63 39.03 15.64
CA ASN A 177 17.58 40.10 15.34
C ASN A 177 17.23 41.45 16.00
N MET A 178 15.94 41.71 16.25
CA MET A 178 15.47 42.91 16.96
C MET A 178 15.64 42.76 18.47
N LEU A 179 15.32 41.58 19.03
CA LEU A 179 15.57 41.26 20.44
C LEU A 179 17.07 41.39 20.79
N ASP A 180 17.95 40.85 19.93
CA ASP A 180 19.41 40.94 20.10
C ASP A 180 19.93 42.39 20.06
N ARG A 181 19.18 43.31 19.43
CA ARG A 181 19.49 44.74 19.36
C ARG A 181 18.86 45.56 20.49
N GLY A 182 18.11 44.93 21.39
CA GLY A 182 17.48 45.57 22.53
C GLY A 182 16.21 46.37 22.19
N TYR A 183 15.49 45.99 21.12
CA TYR A 183 14.17 46.58 20.85
C TYR A 183 13.14 46.08 21.87
N GLU A 184 12.23 46.98 22.28
CA GLU A 184 11.11 46.64 23.16
C GLU A 184 10.07 45.79 22.41
N ILE A 185 9.37 44.92 23.15
CA ILE A 185 8.43 43.95 22.57
C ILE A 185 7.30 44.67 21.80
N GLU A 186 6.84 45.81 22.31
CA GLU A 186 5.79 46.63 21.70
C GLU A 186 6.22 47.15 20.31
N ASP A 187 7.46 47.62 20.18
CA ASP A 187 8.03 48.07 18.90
C ASP A 187 8.25 46.89 17.94
N ILE A 188 8.70 45.74 18.45
CA ILE A 188 8.86 44.52 17.64
C ILE A 188 7.50 44.07 17.08
N CYS A 189 6.45 44.06 17.90
CA CYS A 189 5.11 43.70 17.46
C CYS A 189 4.61 44.66 16.35
N ALA A 190 4.85 45.97 16.51
CA ALA A 190 4.48 46.98 15.53
C ALA A 190 5.24 46.85 14.20
N ILE A 191 6.54 46.51 14.23
CA ILE A 191 7.38 46.42 13.02
C ILE A 191 7.22 45.05 12.32
N ALA A 192 7.23 43.96 13.08
CA ALA A 192 7.18 42.61 12.53
C ALA A 192 5.74 42.12 12.28
N GLY A 193 4.72 42.85 12.75
CA GLY A 193 3.31 42.51 12.56
C GLY A 193 2.93 41.19 13.22
N CYS A 194 3.46 40.92 14.40
CA CYS A 194 3.23 39.68 15.15
C CYS A 194 2.73 39.97 16.57
N GLU A 195 2.15 38.97 17.22
CA GLU A 195 1.63 39.10 18.58
C GLU A 195 2.75 39.03 19.63
N ALA A 196 2.54 39.70 20.78
CA ALA A 196 3.50 39.70 21.89
C ALA A 196 3.79 38.29 22.42
N SER A 197 2.79 37.39 22.38
CA SER A 197 2.91 35.97 22.71
C SER A 197 3.99 35.27 21.90
N PHE A 198 4.04 35.54 20.58
CA PHE A 198 5.03 34.99 19.66
C PHE A 198 6.42 35.56 19.93
N VAL A 199 6.53 36.86 20.19
CA VAL A 199 7.83 37.49 20.53
C VAL A 199 8.41 36.92 21.82
N GLU A 200 7.58 36.72 22.85
CA GLU A 200 7.98 36.09 24.12
C GLU A 200 8.41 34.62 23.94
N GLU A 201 7.76 33.87 23.05
CA GLU A 201 8.18 32.52 22.69
C GLU A 201 9.58 32.52 22.06
N VAL A 202 9.82 33.40 21.08
CA VAL A 202 11.14 33.53 20.44
C VAL A 202 12.21 34.01 21.43
N LYS A 203 11.85 34.85 22.40
CA LYS A 203 12.74 35.32 23.47
C LYS A 203 13.13 34.20 24.44
N LYS A 204 12.23 33.25 24.73
CA LYS A 204 12.55 32.06 25.53
C LYS A 204 13.54 31.14 24.83
N ASP A 205 13.46 31.01 23.51
CA ASP A 205 14.39 30.20 22.71
C ASP A 205 15.81 30.79 22.60
N LEU A 206 16.01 32.03 23.05
CA LEU A 206 17.30 32.74 23.04
C LEU A 206 18.10 32.59 24.36
N ILE A 207 17.44 32.14 25.44
CA ILE A 207 18.00 31.94 26.78
C ILE A 207 18.50 30.50 26.93
#